data_AF-A0A7S4I899-F1
#
_entry.id   AF-A0A7S4I899-F1
#
_cell.length_a   1.000
_cell.length_b   1.000
_cell.length_c   1.000
_cell.angle_alpha   90.00
_cell.angle_beta   90.00
_cell.angle_gamma   90.00
#
_symmetry.space_group_name_H-M   'P 1'
#
loop_
_entity.id
_entity.type
_entity.pdbx_description
1 polymer ?
#
loop_
_entity_poly.entity_id
_entity_poly.type
_entity_poly.pdbx_seq_one_letter_code
_entity_poly.pdbx_strand_id
1 'polypeptide(L)'
;DKSRRQITFSKRKAGLMKKAYELTTLTGTQALLLVASETGHVYTFATPKLQPFVTLPEGKNLIQSCLNATEGGEGEQEMHGMPEGSHLGYESEMAPKQEQSFQSNNSYDSQ
;
A
#
# COMPACT_ATOMS: atom_id res chain seq x y z
N ASP A 1 17.76 -10.22 -15.15
CA ASP A 1 18.55 -9.65 -14.03
C ASP A 1 17.62 -9.34 -12.86
N LYS A 2 17.66 -10.21 -11.84
CA LYS A 2 16.78 -10.15 -10.67
C LYS A 2 17.06 -8.93 -9.79
N SER A 3 18.34 -8.57 -9.64
CA SER A 3 18.77 -7.42 -8.84
C SER A 3 18.27 -6.09 -9.42
N ARG A 4 18.48 -5.87 -10.74
CA ARG A 4 17.97 -4.66 -11.40
C ARG A 4 16.44 -4.52 -11.32
N ARG A 5 15.72 -5.64 -11.40
CA ARG A 5 14.26 -5.66 -11.28
C ARG A 5 13.81 -5.29 -9.87
N GLN A 6 14.44 -5.84 -8.83
CA GLN A 6 14.15 -5.49 -7.43
C GLN A 6 14.42 -4.02 -7.14
N ILE A 7 15.57 -3.49 -7.58
CA ILE A 7 15.90 -2.06 -7.44
C ILE A 7 14.85 -1.18 -8.14
N THR A 8 14.46 -1.56 -9.35
CA THR A 8 13.45 -0.83 -10.13
C THR A 8 12.08 -0.89 -9.45
N PHE A 9 11.68 -2.05 -8.95
CA PHE A 9 10.44 -2.24 -8.22
C PHE A 9 10.38 -1.32 -7.00
N SER A 10 11.41 -1.34 -6.15
CA SER A 10 11.45 -0.49 -4.95
C SER A 10 11.34 1.00 -5.29
N LYS A 11 12.10 1.46 -6.29
CA LYS A 11 12.07 2.87 -6.72
C LYS A 11 10.72 3.27 -7.33
N ARG A 12 10.16 2.45 -8.22
CA ARG A 12 8.88 2.77 -8.88
C ARG A 12 7.69 2.67 -7.94
N LYS A 13 7.67 1.65 -7.06
CA LYS A 13 6.68 1.53 -5.98
C LYS A 13 6.64 2.80 -5.13
N ALA A 14 7.79 3.23 -4.61
CA ALA A 14 7.88 4.43 -3.79
C ALA A 14 7.41 5.70 -4.53
N GLY A 15 7.86 5.89 -5.78
CA GLY A 15 7.41 7.01 -6.61
C GLY A 15 5.91 7.01 -6.88
N LEU A 16 5.32 5.84 -7.12
CA LEU A 16 3.88 5.70 -7.35
C LEU A 16 3.06 5.97 -6.08
N MET A 17 3.51 5.46 -4.92
CA MET A 17 2.89 5.75 -3.62
C MET A 17 2.91 7.25 -3.32
N LYS A 18 4.03 7.93 -3.58
CA LYS A 18 4.15 9.40 -3.43
C LYS A 18 3.15 10.14 -4.33
N LYS A 19 2.97 9.69 -5.57
CA LYS A 19 2.01 10.32 -6.50
C LYS A 19 0.56 10.10 -6.08
N ALA A 20 0.22 8.91 -5.58
CA ALA A 20 -1.11 8.66 -5.04
C ALA A 20 -1.42 9.59 -3.86
N TYR A 21 -0.46 9.74 -2.94
CA TYR A 21 -0.58 10.69 -1.82
C TYR A 21 -0.73 12.15 -2.28
N GLU A 22 0.14 12.63 -3.18
CA GLU A 22 0.07 13.98 -3.74
C GLU A 22 -1.30 14.24 -4.38
N LEU A 23 -1.79 13.31 -5.21
CA LEU A 23 -3.07 13.43 -5.90
C LEU A 23 -4.24 13.56 -4.92
N THR A 24 -4.37 12.65 -3.96
CA THR A 24 -5.50 12.66 -3.01
C THR A 24 -5.45 13.87 -2.09
N THR A 25 -4.24 14.33 -1.72
CA THR A 25 -4.05 15.52 -0.88
C THR A 25 -4.45 16.78 -1.62
N LEU A 26 -4.00 16.95 -2.88
CA LEU A 26 -4.27 18.15 -3.67
C LEU A 26 -5.73 18.26 -4.12
N THR A 27 -6.43 17.14 -4.28
CA THR A 27 -7.77 17.12 -4.89
C THR A 27 -8.88 16.71 -3.91
N GLY A 28 -8.54 16.21 -2.72
CA GLY A 28 -9.51 15.68 -1.76
C GLY A 28 -10.21 14.38 -2.21
N THR A 29 -9.72 13.75 -3.28
CA THR A 29 -10.30 12.51 -3.83
C THR A 29 -9.96 11.31 -2.95
N GLN A 30 -10.78 10.25 -3.05
CA GLN A 30 -10.49 8.96 -2.42
C GLN A 30 -9.78 8.05 -3.42
N ALA A 31 -8.73 7.37 -2.99
CA ALA A 31 -7.99 6.43 -3.83
C ALA A 31 -7.46 5.25 -3.02
N LEU A 32 -7.39 4.10 -3.70
CA LEU A 32 -6.76 2.87 -3.23
C LEU A 32 -5.75 2.44 -4.29
N LEU A 33 -4.51 2.22 -3.88
CA LEU A 33 -3.45 1.64 -4.69
C LEU A 33 -2.94 0.39 -3.98
N LEU A 34 -2.84 -0.71 -4.70
CA LEU A 34 -2.32 -1.98 -4.24
C LEU A 34 -1.24 -2.46 -5.21
N VAL A 35 -0.08 -2.85 -4.67
CA VAL A 35 1.05 -3.39 -5.44
C VAL A 35 1.51 -4.69 -4.79
N ALA A 36 1.38 -5.81 -5.50
CA ALA A 36 1.91 -7.11 -5.06
C ALA A 36 3.32 -7.34 -5.63
N SER A 37 4.26 -7.79 -4.79
CA SER A 37 5.60 -8.19 -5.22
C SER A 37 5.65 -9.66 -5.64
N GLU A 38 6.74 -10.04 -6.32
CA GLU A 38 7.06 -11.46 -6.60
C GLU A 38 7.30 -12.29 -5.34
N THR A 39 7.52 -11.65 -4.19
CA THR A 39 7.71 -12.31 -2.89
C THR A 39 6.41 -12.39 -2.08
N GLY A 40 5.26 -12.14 -2.72
CA GLY A 40 3.95 -12.21 -2.07
C GLY A 40 3.64 -11.06 -1.10
N HIS A 41 4.47 -10.01 -1.07
CA HIS A 41 4.21 -8.84 -0.22
C HIS A 41 3.24 -7.89 -0.91
N VAL A 42 2.26 -7.39 -0.16
CA VAL A 42 1.25 -6.46 -0.66
C VAL A 42 1.49 -5.09 -0.04
N TYR A 43 1.85 -4.13 -0.89
CA TYR A 43 2.06 -2.73 -0.50
C TYR A 43 0.83 -1.92 -0.87
N THR A 44 0.36 -1.09 0.06
CA THR A 44 -0.90 -0.38 -0.12
C THR A 44 -0.79 1.10 0.23
N PHE A 45 -1.48 1.92 -0.55
CA PHE A 45 -1.88 3.27 -0.16
C PHE A 45 -3.40 3.33 -0.19
N ALA A 46 -4.04 3.80 0.88
CA ALA A 46 -5.49 3.91 0.95
C ALA A 46 -5.90 5.16 1.73
N THR A 47 -6.80 5.96 1.16
CA THR A 47 -7.42 7.08 1.87
C THR A 47 -8.36 6.59 2.98
N PRO A 48 -8.72 7.41 3.98
CA PRO A 48 -9.45 6.96 5.17
C PRO A 48 -10.74 6.17 4.90
N LYS A 49 -11.52 6.57 3.89
CA LYS A 49 -12.76 5.85 3.54
C LYS A 49 -12.52 4.47 2.89
N LEU A 50 -11.31 4.25 2.35
CA LEU A 50 -10.92 3.03 1.65
C LEU A 50 -9.97 2.15 2.48
N GLN A 51 -9.48 2.63 3.62
CA GLN A 51 -8.71 1.83 4.58
C GLN A 51 -9.36 0.47 4.93
N PRO A 52 -10.70 0.36 5.13
CA PRO A 52 -11.34 -0.91 5.44
C PRO A 52 -11.06 -2.04 4.44
N PHE A 53 -10.83 -1.74 3.16
CA PHE A 53 -10.52 -2.74 2.14
C PHE A 53 -9.20 -3.49 2.40
N VAL A 54 -8.28 -2.87 3.13
CA VAL A 54 -6.94 -3.45 3.40
C VAL A 54 -6.72 -3.74 4.87
N THR A 55 -7.57 -3.23 5.77
CA THR A 55 -7.45 -3.45 7.23
C THR A 55 -8.43 -4.50 7.75
N LEU A 56 -9.66 -4.57 7.22
CA LEU A 56 -10.68 -5.50 7.69
C LEU A 56 -10.48 -6.92 7.13
N PRO A 57 -10.86 -7.97 7.88
CA PRO A 57 -10.73 -9.36 7.42
C PRO A 57 -11.39 -9.63 6.07
N GLU A 58 -12.58 -9.08 5.83
CA GLU A 58 -13.34 -9.30 4.59
C GLU A 58 -12.59 -8.77 3.37
N GLY A 59 -12.01 -7.57 3.49
CA GLY A 59 -11.19 -6.97 2.43
C GLY A 59 -9.89 -7.74 2.19
N LYS A 60 -9.21 -8.13 3.27
CA LYS A 60 -7.98 -8.95 3.19
C LYS A 60 -8.23 -10.30 2.54
N ASN A 61 -9.30 -10.99 2.91
CA ASN A 61 -9.68 -12.29 2.34
C ASN A 61 -9.99 -12.18 0.85
N LEU A 62 -10.66 -11.10 0.42
CA LEU A 62 -10.91 -10.85 -1.00
C LEU A 62 -9.60 -10.63 -1.77
N ILE A 63 -8.71 -9.78 -1.25
CA ILE A 63 -7.39 -9.53 -1.86
C ILE A 63 -6.59 -10.83 -1.97
N GLN A 64 -6.55 -11.62 -0.88
CA GLN A 64 -5.85 -12.89 -0.85
C GLN A 64 -6.43 -13.88 -1.87
N SER A 65 -7.76 -13.98 -1.97
CA SER A 65 -8.42 -14.86 -2.92
C SER A 65 -8.08 -14.49 -4.37
N CYS A 66 -8.05 -13.20 -4.69
CA CYS A 66 -7.66 -12.72 -6.02
C CYS A 66 -6.20 -13.00 -6.36
N LEU A 67 -5.28 -12.86 -5.40
CA LEU A 67 -3.84 -13.07 -5.63
C LEU A 67 -3.46 -14.56 -5.67
N ASN A 68 -4.24 -15.42 -5.02
CA ASN A 68 -4.05 -16.87 -5.01
C ASN A 68 -4.75 -17.59 -6.17
N ALA A 69 -5.52 -16.89 -7.00
CA ALA A 69 -6.34 -17.48 -8.07
C ALA A 69 -5.55 -18.12 -9.23
N THR A 70 -4.22 -18.27 -9.14
CA THR A 70 -3.41 -19.00 -10.12
C THR A 70 -2.13 -19.57 -9.49
N GLU A 71 -2.21 -20.84 -9.07
CA GLU A 71 -1.23 -21.90 -9.33
C GLU A 71 -2.08 -23.16 -9.66
N GLY A 72 -2.84 -23.10 -10.76
CA GLY A 72 -3.58 -24.23 -11.30
C GLY A 72 -2.63 -25.18 -12.01
N GLY A 73 -1.83 -25.93 -11.25
CA GLY A 73 -1.28 -27.20 -11.66
C GLY A 73 -2.24 -28.29 -11.19
N GLU A 74 -2.76 -29.08 -12.14
CA GLU A 74 -3.62 -30.22 -11.88
C GLU A 74 -2.95 -31.16 -10.85
N GLY A 75 -3.60 -31.32 -9.69
CA GLY A 75 -3.11 -32.14 -8.59
C GLY A 75 -4.21 -32.31 -7.55
N GLU A 76 -4.96 -33.39 -7.69
CA GLU A 76 -5.86 -33.90 -6.67
C GLU A 76 -5.07 -34.17 -5.39
N GLN A 77 -5.43 -33.57 -4.25
CA GLN A 77 -5.51 -34.23 -2.93
C GLN A 77 -5.78 -33.25 -1.76
N GLU A 78 -6.85 -33.60 -1.04
CA GLU A 78 -7.08 -33.54 0.41
C GLU A 78 -7.21 -32.20 1.16
N MET A 79 -8.40 -32.08 1.77
CA MET A 79 -8.72 -31.22 2.91
C MET A 79 -7.71 -31.44 4.04
N HIS A 80 -6.72 -30.55 4.17
CA HIS A 80 -5.87 -30.48 5.35
C HIS A 80 -5.86 -29.06 5.93
N GLY A 81 -5.99 -29.00 7.25
CA GLY A 81 -6.30 -27.79 8.02
C GLY A 81 -5.36 -26.62 7.74
N MET A 82 -5.94 -25.42 7.75
CA MET A 82 -5.25 -24.15 7.66
C MET A 82 -4.15 -24.08 8.73
N PRO A 83 -2.86 -23.91 8.37
CA PRO A 83 -1.88 -23.51 9.36
C PRO A 83 -2.09 -22.02 9.65
N GLU A 84 -2.39 -21.69 10.91
CA GLU A 84 -2.27 -20.32 11.40
C GLU A 84 -0.81 -19.86 11.19
N GLY A 85 -0.53 -19.00 10.20
CA GLY A 85 0.84 -18.49 10.07
C GLY A 85 1.27 -17.70 8.84
N SER A 86 0.52 -17.66 7.72
CA SER A 86 0.92 -16.81 6.59
C SER A 86 0.47 -15.36 6.82
N HIS A 87 1.21 -14.64 7.66
CA HIS A 87 1.03 -13.20 7.85
C HIS A 87 1.43 -12.49 6.55
N LEU A 88 0.45 -12.16 5.70
CA LEU A 88 0.66 -11.19 4.62
C LEU A 88 1.04 -9.87 5.31
N GLY A 89 2.32 -9.52 5.24
CA GLY A 89 2.85 -8.29 5.80
C GLY A 89 2.29 -7.10 5.04
N TYR A 90 1.22 -6.49 5.56
CA TYR A 90 0.73 -5.21 5.09
C TYR A 90 1.65 -4.12 5.64
N GLU A 91 2.64 -3.74 4.86
CA GLU A 91 3.55 -2.66 5.22
C GLU A 91 2.92 -1.31 4.83
N SER A 92 2.27 -0.68 5.80
CA SER A 92 1.72 0.68 5.65
C SER A 92 2.87 1.69 5.74
N GLU A 93 3.42 2.11 4.59
CA GLU A 93 4.37 3.23 4.55
C GLU A 93 3.60 4.52 4.92
N MET A 94 3.74 4.97 6.17
CA MET A 94 3.25 6.29 6.58
C MET A 94 3.93 7.37 5.72
N ALA A 95 3.11 8.25 5.15
CA ALA A 95 3.57 9.43 4.43
C ALA A 95 4.65 10.20 5.23
N PRO A 96 5.64 10.82 4.57
CA PRO A 96 6.69 11.56 5.28
C PRO A 96 6.08 12.65 6.16
N LYS A 97 6.46 12.68 7.44
CA LYS A 97 6.08 13.72 8.39
C LYS A 97 6.59 15.06 7.86
N GLN A 98 5.67 15.97 7.58
CA GLN A 98 5.99 17.35 7.20
C GLN A 98 6.48 18.07 8.47
N GLU A 99 7.75 18.46 8.47
CA GLU A 99 8.33 19.30 9.52
C GLU A 99 7.68 20.69 9.46
N GLN A 100 6.93 21.07 10.50
CA GLN A 100 6.38 22.41 10.64
C GLN A 100 7.49 23.37 11.05
N SER A 101 8.06 24.10 10.09
CA SER A 101 8.73 25.36 10.40
C SER A 101 7.66 26.44 10.59
N PHE A 102 7.36 26.78 11.84
CA PHE A 102 6.67 28.02 12.16
C PHE A 102 7.63 29.18 11.86
N GLN A 103 7.29 30.02 10.89
CA GLN A 103 7.74 31.41 10.84
C GLN A 103 6.51 32.30 10.90
N SER A 104 6.10 32.60 12.13
CA SER A 104 5.32 33.79 12.43
C SER A 104 6.23 35.01 12.26
N ASN A 105 5.86 35.95 11.40
CA ASN A 105 5.51 37.32 11.81
C ASN A 105 5.14 38.16 10.59
N ASN A 106 3.84 38.36 10.44
CA ASN A 106 3.30 39.60 9.91
C ASN A 106 3.75 40.73 10.84
N SER A 107 4.44 41.72 10.31
CA SER A 107 4.45 43.06 10.89
C SER A 107 4.10 44.04 9.78
N TYR A 108 2.79 44.27 9.64
CA TYR A 108 2.33 45.56 9.17
C TYR A 108 2.51 46.53 10.33
N ASP A 109 3.35 47.55 10.17
CA ASP A 109 3.02 48.85 10.75
C ASP A 109 3.58 49.97 9.87
N SER A 110 2.75 50.99 9.70
CA SER A 110 2.94 52.16 8.88
C SER A 110 3.38 53.32 9.75
N GLN A 111 4.46 54.01 9.38
CA GLN A 111 4.63 55.47 9.50
C GLN A 111 5.89 55.92 8.76
#